data_AF-A0A2L2YIZ0-F1
#
_entry.id   AF-A0A2L2YIZ0-F1
#
_cell.length_a   1.000
_cell.length_b   1.000
_cell.length_c   1.000
_cell.angle_alpha   90.00
_cell.angle_beta   90.00
_cell.angle_gamma   90.00
#
_symmetry.space_group_name_H-M   'P 1'
#
loop_
_entity.id
_entity.type
_entity.pdbx_description
1 polymer ?
#
loop_
_entity_poly.entity_id
_entity_poly.type
_entity_poly.pdbx_seq_one_letter_code
_entity_poly.pdbx_strand_id
1 'polypeptide(L)'
;SSSELTFNRDILAFAVMDLSCKFRQGGFNLIPNDRELSDAYEGIIQEFMKLQNPSGSFGNVQRTDLITQALLSSIAINARVEDWDHLKAVRFLINSMKAPPTDLLSTYLILPLLNDKTLVDISITNCSGSRDQNDLVAEIHDYVGPKIQVQYSLFIGDSKDVIHTIVLKVPKHFTAFDVMQFAALKDKKIQFQIRISIWKVGYL
;
A
#
# COMPACT_ATOMS: atom_id res chain seq x y z
N SER A 1 -10.39 -22.47 -22.44
CA SER A 1 -10.20 -21.02 -22.23
C SER A 1 -9.91 -20.80 -20.77
N SER A 2 -8.67 -20.99 -20.35
CA SER A 2 -8.25 -20.82 -18.96
C SER A 2 -8.12 -19.32 -18.70
N SER A 3 -9.09 -18.76 -17.98
CA SER A 3 -8.89 -17.49 -17.30
C SER A 3 -7.78 -17.72 -16.28
N GLU A 4 -6.53 -17.42 -16.64
CA GLU A 4 -5.50 -17.16 -15.65
C GLU A 4 -6.06 -16.03 -14.77
N LEU A 5 -6.55 -16.40 -13.59
CA LEU A 5 -6.76 -15.44 -12.52
C LEU A 5 -5.39 -14.81 -12.31
N THR A 6 -5.20 -13.61 -12.85
CA THR A 6 -4.02 -12.81 -12.60
C THR A 6 -4.06 -12.47 -11.12
N PHE A 7 -3.41 -13.31 -10.31
CA PHE A 7 -3.48 -13.22 -8.87
C PHE A 7 -2.96 -11.84 -8.45
N ASN A 8 -3.68 -11.16 -7.57
CA ASN A 8 -3.29 -9.83 -7.13
C ASN A 8 -1.94 -9.93 -6.41
N ARG A 9 -0.91 -9.27 -6.97
CA ARG A 9 0.46 -9.27 -6.45
C ARG A 9 0.54 -8.79 -5.01
N ASP A 10 -0.38 -7.93 -4.60
CA ASP A 10 -0.45 -7.42 -3.23
C ASP A 10 -0.86 -8.55 -2.26
N ILE A 11 -1.76 -9.45 -2.69
CA ILE A 11 -2.15 -10.66 -1.92
C ILE A 11 -0.99 -11.66 -1.86
N LEU A 12 -0.30 -11.86 -2.99
CA LEU A 12 0.87 -12.73 -3.04
C LEU A 12 1.99 -12.24 -2.11
N ALA A 13 2.20 -10.92 -2.03
CA ALA A 13 3.16 -10.34 -1.10
C ALA A 13 2.83 -10.67 0.36
N PHE A 14 1.55 -10.59 0.75
CA PHE A 14 1.11 -11.05 2.06
C PHE A 14 1.33 -12.55 2.28
N ALA A 15 1.04 -13.40 1.29
CA ALA A 15 1.27 -14.83 1.39
C ALA A 15 2.76 -15.18 1.56
N VAL A 16 3.66 -14.51 0.83
CA VAL A 16 5.12 -14.66 0.98
C VAL A 16 5.57 -14.23 2.37
N MET A 17 5.06 -13.11 2.90
CA MET A 17 5.37 -12.67 4.27
C MET A 17 4.90 -13.69 5.31
N ASP A 18 3.69 -14.23 5.17
CA ASP A 18 3.15 -15.24 6.10
C ASP A 18 3.99 -16.53 6.10
N LEU A 19 4.31 -17.05 4.92
CA LEU A 19 5.18 -18.23 4.77
C LEU A 19 6.59 -17.96 5.32
N SER A 20 7.16 -16.77 5.06
CA SER A 20 8.44 -16.36 5.63
C SER A 20 8.40 -16.35 7.16
N CYS A 21 7.31 -15.88 7.77
CA CYS A 21 7.10 -15.91 9.21
C CYS A 21 7.11 -17.34 9.75
N LYS A 22 6.36 -18.25 9.11
CA LYS A 22 6.33 -19.66 9.49
C LYS A 22 7.70 -20.34 9.40
N PHE A 23 8.42 -20.09 8.31
CA PHE A 23 9.78 -20.61 8.13
C PHE A 23 10.75 -20.09 9.19
N ARG A 24 10.66 -18.81 9.58
CA ARG A 24 11.49 -18.25 10.65
C ARG A 24 11.18 -18.85 12.03
N GLN A 25 9.94 -19.23 12.31
CA GLN A 25 9.51 -19.71 13.63
C GLN A 25 9.87 -21.18 13.93
N GLY A 26 10.02 -22.04 12.93
CA GLY A 26 10.44 -23.42 13.18
C GLY A 26 11.05 -24.16 11.99
N GLY A 27 11.62 -23.41 11.04
CA GLY A 27 12.33 -23.94 9.88
C GLY A 27 11.41 -24.54 8.81
N PHE A 28 11.99 -24.88 7.66
CA PHE A 28 11.30 -25.51 6.53
C PHE A 28 10.58 -26.83 6.90
N ASN A 29 10.96 -27.46 8.00
CA ASN A 29 10.41 -28.73 8.46
C ASN A 29 8.97 -28.64 9.01
N LEU A 30 8.46 -27.42 9.28
CA LEU A 30 7.09 -27.21 9.73
C LEU A 30 6.06 -27.21 8.59
N ILE A 31 6.50 -27.08 7.35
CA ILE A 31 5.61 -27.20 6.18
C ILE A 31 5.81 -28.62 5.63
N PRO A 32 4.90 -29.56 5.93
CA PRO A 32 5.09 -30.96 5.59
C PRO A 32 5.16 -31.14 4.07
N ASN A 33 6.37 -31.39 3.56
CA ASN A 33 6.66 -32.07 2.29
C ASN A 33 5.88 -31.61 1.06
N ASP A 34 5.48 -30.34 1.01
CA ASP A 34 4.79 -29.78 -0.13
C ASP A 34 5.82 -29.09 -1.04
N ARG A 35 6.49 -29.92 -1.85
CA ARG A 35 7.43 -29.47 -2.89
C ARG A 35 6.77 -28.42 -3.79
N GLU A 36 5.46 -28.55 -4.05
CA GLU A 36 4.70 -27.60 -4.87
C GLU A 36 4.61 -26.24 -4.19
N LEU A 37 4.33 -26.19 -2.88
CA LEU A 37 4.31 -24.93 -2.12
C LEU A 37 5.68 -24.28 -2.04
N SER A 38 6.75 -25.06 -1.86
CA SER A 38 8.12 -24.55 -1.86
C SER A 38 8.53 -23.99 -3.23
N ASP A 39 8.21 -24.71 -4.30
CA ASP A 39 8.49 -24.30 -5.68
C ASP A 39 7.67 -23.05 -6.04
N ALA A 40 6.42 -22.97 -5.60
CA ALA A 40 5.56 -21.79 -5.78
C ALA A 40 6.10 -20.57 -5.01
N TYR A 41 6.50 -20.75 -3.75
CA TYR A 41 7.10 -19.70 -2.92
C TYR A 41 8.35 -19.12 -3.58
N GLU A 42 9.29 -19.97 -3.99
CA GLU A 42 10.52 -19.55 -4.67
C GLU A 42 10.21 -18.92 -6.04
N GLY A 43 9.27 -19.48 -6.80
CA GLY A 43 8.83 -18.94 -8.08
C GLY A 43 8.26 -17.52 -7.97
N ILE A 44 7.43 -17.26 -6.94
CA ILE A 44 6.86 -15.92 -6.69
C ILE A 44 7.94 -14.93 -6.30
N ILE A 45 8.91 -15.33 -5.47
CA ILE A 45 10.04 -14.47 -5.09
C ILE A 45 10.84 -14.06 -6.33
N GLN A 46 11.17 -15.02 -7.20
CA GLN A 46 11.87 -14.74 -8.45
C GLN A 46 11.07 -13.87 -9.40
N GLU A 47 9.75 -14.05 -9.47
CA GLU A 47 8.87 -13.16 -10.24
C GLU A 47 8.91 -11.74 -9.68
N PHE A 48 8.75 -11.57 -8.37
CA PHE A 48 8.80 -10.27 -7.72
C PHE A 48 10.09 -9.52 -8.03
N MET A 49 11.26 -10.16 -7.93
CA MET A 49 12.54 -9.52 -8.26
C MET A 49 12.57 -8.97 -9.69
N LYS A 50 12.05 -9.73 -10.66
CA LYS A 50 12.02 -9.34 -12.09
C LYS A 50 11.06 -8.18 -12.40
N LEU A 51 10.11 -7.91 -11.50
CA LEU A 51 9.11 -6.85 -11.68
C LEU A 51 9.61 -5.46 -11.27
N GLN A 52 10.83 -5.35 -10.73
CA GLN A 52 11.37 -4.06 -10.32
C GLN A 52 11.60 -3.16 -11.54
N ASN A 53 10.94 -2.01 -11.56
CA ASN A 53 11.12 -1.02 -12.61
C ASN A 53 12.48 -0.30 -12.49
N PRO A 54 12.96 0.38 -13.55
CA PRO A 54 14.17 1.20 -13.49
C PRO A 54 14.13 2.34 -12.46
N SER A 55 12.96 2.72 -11.95
CA SER A 55 12.80 3.69 -10.86
C SER A 55 13.01 3.07 -9.46
N GLY A 56 13.10 1.74 -9.37
CA GLY A 56 13.08 0.97 -8.12
C GLY A 56 11.69 0.54 -7.68
N SER A 57 10.62 1.02 -8.32
CA SER A 57 9.24 0.72 -7.94
C SER A 57 8.72 -0.59 -8.50
N PHE A 58 7.65 -1.11 -7.90
CA PHE A 58 6.87 -2.24 -8.41
C PHE A 58 5.52 -1.80 -9.02
N GLY A 59 5.41 -0.53 -9.42
CA GLY A 59 4.27 0.04 -10.15
C GLY A 59 3.57 1.20 -9.42
N ASN A 60 3.31 1.06 -8.12
CA ASN A 60 2.81 2.14 -7.26
C ASN A 60 3.44 2.05 -5.85
N VAL A 61 3.25 3.07 -5.01
CA VAL A 61 3.88 3.15 -3.67
C VAL A 61 3.49 1.96 -2.79
N GLN A 62 2.20 1.68 -2.66
CA GLN A 62 1.67 0.60 -1.84
C GLN A 62 2.20 -0.77 -2.24
N ARG A 63 2.13 -1.10 -3.54
CA ARG A 63 2.66 -2.36 -4.06
C ARG A 63 4.18 -2.43 -3.88
N THR A 64 4.87 -1.30 -4.03
CA THR A 64 6.32 -1.27 -3.84
C THR A 64 6.70 -1.61 -2.42
N ASP A 65 5.98 -1.04 -1.46
CA ASP A 65 6.13 -1.33 -0.04
C ASP A 65 5.88 -2.82 0.26
N LEU A 66 4.71 -3.35 -0.11
CA LEU A 66 4.34 -4.75 0.16
C LEU A 66 5.32 -5.76 -0.43
N ILE A 67 5.73 -5.58 -1.69
CA ILE A 67 6.69 -6.49 -2.34
C ILE A 67 8.08 -6.36 -1.72
N THR A 68 8.51 -5.15 -1.34
CA THR A 68 9.79 -4.94 -0.66
C THR A 68 9.82 -5.66 0.69
N GLN A 69 8.74 -5.56 1.47
CA GLN A 69 8.61 -6.30 2.73
C GLN A 69 8.64 -7.80 2.50
N ALA A 70 7.88 -8.31 1.52
CA ALA A 70 7.86 -9.72 1.17
C ALA A 70 9.25 -10.26 0.79
N LEU A 71 9.99 -9.54 -0.06
CA LEU A 71 11.34 -9.91 -0.46
C LEU A 71 12.33 -9.88 0.73
N LEU A 72 12.34 -8.82 1.54
CA LEU A 72 13.22 -8.79 2.73
C LEU A 72 12.88 -9.90 3.73
N SER A 73 11.59 -10.21 3.90
CA SER A 73 11.14 -11.32 4.75
C SER A 73 11.68 -12.66 4.26
N SER A 74 11.67 -12.89 2.94
CA SER A 74 12.11 -14.14 2.32
C SER A 74 13.63 -14.30 2.26
N ILE A 75 14.37 -13.20 2.07
CA ILE A 75 15.83 -13.20 1.91
C ILE A 75 16.55 -13.59 3.20
N ALA A 76 15.98 -13.28 4.36
CA ALA A 76 16.47 -13.75 5.64
C ALA A 76 16.48 -15.29 5.77
N ILE A 77 15.84 -16.00 4.83
CA ILE A 77 15.68 -17.46 4.80
C ILE A 77 16.39 -18.04 3.57
N ASN A 78 16.26 -17.40 2.39
CA ASN A 78 16.86 -17.84 1.12
C ASN A 78 17.94 -16.84 0.67
N ALA A 79 19.21 -17.20 0.85
CA ALA A 79 20.38 -16.35 0.58
C ALA A 79 20.71 -16.11 -0.92
N ARG A 80 19.79 -16.40 -1.86
CA ARG A 80 20.03 -16.24 -3.31
C ARG A 80 19.34 -14.99 -3.82
N VAL A 81 20.08 -13.89 -3.85
CA VAL A 81 19.56 -12.58 -4.30
C VAL A 81 20.63 -11.89 -5.13
N GLU A 82 20.84 -12.37 -6.35
CA GLU A 82 21.81 -11.71 -7.24
C GLU A 82 21.19 -10.61 -8.11
N ASP A 83 19.86 -10.45 -8.14
CA ASP A 83 19.20 -9.60 -9.17
C ASP A 83 18.25 -8.51 -8.63
N TRP A 84 18.12 -8.32 -7.31
CA TRP A 84 17.22 -7.30 -6.76
C TRP A 84 17.95 -6.10 -6.13
N ASP A 85 17.69 -4.90 -6.64
CA ASP A 85 18.21 -3.64 -6.09
C ASP A 85 17.31 -3.12 -4.96
N HIS A 86 17.45 -3.73 -3.77
CA HIS A 86 16.69 -3.36 -2.58
C HIS A 86 16.86 -1.88 -2.19
N LEU A 87 18.07 -1.33 -2.32
CA LEU A 87 18.36 0.08 -1.99
C LEU A 87 17.55 1.03 -2.88
N LYS A 88 17.38 0.68 -4.15
CA LYS A 88 16.59 1.49 -5.08
C LYS A 88 15.09 1.43 -4.79
N ALA A 89 14.58 0.28 -4.36
CA ALA A 89 13.19 0.17 -3.88
C ALA A 89 12.96 1.03 -2.62
N VAL A 90 13.85 0.94 -1.63
CA VAL A 90 13.77 1.75 -0.40
C VAL A 90 13.88 3.24 -0.72
N ARG A 91 14.80 3.65 -1.60
CA ARG A 91 14.91 5.06 -2.04
C ARG A 91 13.65 5.57 -2.72
N PHE A 92 12.99 4.74 -3.54
CA PHE A 92 11.71 5.09 -4.15
C PHE A 92 10.64 5.37 -3.08
N LEU A 93 10.55 4.52 -2.05
CA LEU A 93 9.61 4.69 -0.93
C LEU A 93 9.93 5.95 -0.11
N ILE A 94 11.21 6.19 0.23
CA ILE A 94 11.65 7.42 0.91
C ILE A 94 11.27 8.66 0.13
N ASN A 95 11.48 8.67 -1.17
CA ASN A 95 11.13 9.82 -2.00
C ASN A 95 9.62 10.02 -2.11
N SER A 96 8.84 8.94 -2.06
CA SER A 96 7.37 9.00 -2.04
C SER A 96 6.83 9.63 -0.75
N MET A 97 7.58 9.58 0.36
CA MET A 97 7.21 10.20 1.64
C MET A 97 7.53 11.70 1.75
N LYS A 98 8.33 12.27 0.83
CA LYS A 98 8.77 13.68 0.91
C LYS A 98 7.74 14.70 0.40
N ALA A 99 6.63 14.25 -0.19
CA ALA A 99 5.61 15.12 -0.77
C ALA A 99 4.29 14.99 0.02
N PRO A 100 3.77 16.06 0.65
CA PRO A 100 2.45 16.04 1.26
C PRO A 100 1.32 15.92 0.20
N PRO A 101 0.18 15.28 0.51
CA PRO A 101 -0.10 14.47 1.69
C PRO A 101 0.26 13.00 1.45
N THR A 102 1.05 12.40 2.35
CA THR A 102 1.31 10.95 2.34
C THR A 102 0.26 10.23 3.17
N ASP A 103 -0.41 9.26 2.57
CA ASP A 103 -1.38 8.38 3.23
C ASP A 103 -0.74 7.73 4.48
N LEU A 104 -1.39 7.87 5.65
CA LEU A 104 -0.89 7.34 6.93
C LEU A 104 -0.60 5.85 6.86
N LEU A 105 -1.47 5.08 6.17
CA LEU A 105 -1.29 3.64 6.05
C LEU A 105 -0.05 3.31 5.23
N SER A 106 0.14 3.99 4.09
CA SER A 106 1.35 3.87 3.29
C SER A 106 2.60 4.25 4.10
N THR A 107 2.52 5.32 4.90
CA THR A 107 3.62 5.75 5.78
C THR A 107 3.91 4.70 6.86
N TYR A 108 2.86 4.17 7.49
CA TYR A 108 2.95 3.14 8.52
C TYR A 108 3.64 1.87 8.01
N LEU A 109 3.29 1.43 6.80
CA LEU A 109 3.86 0.21 6.24
C LEU A 109 5.31 0.39 5.77
N ILE A 110 5.70 1.60 5.33
CA ILE A 110 7.08 1.90 4.92
C ILE A 110 8.03 2.02 6.14
N LEU A 111 7.54 2.48 7.30
CA LEU A 111 8.37 2.75 8.48
C LEU A 111 9.26 1.56 8.94
N PRO A 112 8.75 0.31 9.00
CA PRO A 112 9.59 -0.86 9.26
C PRO A 112 10.77 -0.98 8.30
N LEU A 113 10.56 -0.75 7.00
CA LEU A 113 11.59 -0.88 5.96
C LEU A 113 12.75 0.11 6.17
N LEU A 114 12.48 1.28 6.75
CA LEU A 114 13.52 2.26 7.08
C LEU A 114 14.47 1.79 8.19
N ASN A 115 14.06 0.78 8.96
CA ASN A 115 14.86 0.15 10.00
C ASN A 115 15.32 -1.25 9.58
N ASP A 116 15.27 -1.57 8.28
CA ASP A 116 15.57 -2.90 7.74
C ASP A 116 14.74 -4.00 8.41
N LYS A 117 13.48 -3.67 8.70
CA LYS A 117 12.47 -4.56 9.28
C LYS A 117 11.29 -4.71 8.33
N THR A 118 10.56 -5.78 8.57
CA THR A 118 9.33 -6.16 7.87
C THR A 118 8.25 -6.46 8.91
N LEU A 119 6.99 -6.55 8.47
CA LEU A 119 5.90 -6.98 9.36
C LEU A 119 6.14 -8.37 9.99
N VAL A 120 6.94 -9.23 9.35
CA VAL A 120 7.32 -10.55 9.90
C VAL A 120 8.14 -10.43 11.19
N ASP A 121 8.92 -9.36 11.33
CA ASP A 121 9.77 -9.12 12.51
C ASP A 121 8.97 -8.81 13.78
N ILE A 122 7.68 -8.47 13.66
CA ILE A 122 6.77 -8.28 14.81
C ILE A 122 6.75 -9.54 15.68
N SER A 123 6.76 -10.72 15.06
CA SER A 123 6.66 -12.00 15.78
C SER A 123 7.85 -12.30 16.71
N ILE A 124 8.98 -11.63 16.51
CA ILE A 124 10.24 -11.83 17.25
C ILE A 124 10.72 -10.55 17.95
N THR A 125 9.92 -9.49 17.93
CA THR A 125 10.29 -8.20 18.52
C THR A 125 10.25 -8.28 20.04
N ASN A 126 11.32 -7.83 20.69
CA ASN A 126 11.38 -7.73 22.14
C ASN A 126 10.65 -6.46 22.63
N CYS A 127 9.57 -6.66 23.41
CA CYS A 127 8.75 -5.58 23.96
C CYS A 127 9.32 -4.96 25.26
N SER A 128 10.49 -5.37 25.74
CA SER A 128 11.07 -4.87 26.99
C SER A 128 11.74 -3.48 26.89
N GLY A 129 11.73 -2.85 25.71
CA GLY A 129 12.31 -1.51 25.50
C GLY A 129 11.35 -0.39 25.89
N SER A 130 11.83 0.57 26.68
CA SER A 130 11.10 1.81 26.98
C SER A 130 10.98 2.69 25.73
N ARG A 131 9.77 3.16 25.43
CA ARG A 131 9.53 4.16 24.38
C ARG A 131 9.60 5.55 24.99
N ASP A 132 10.51 6.39 24.51
CA ASP A 132 10.38 7.84 24.66
C ASP A 132 9.27 8.29 23.69
N GLN A 133 8.14 8.71 24.27
CA GLN A 133 7.05 9.34 23.54
C GLN A 133 7.24 10.85 23.60
N ASN A 134 7.78 11.43 22.54
CA ASN A 134 7.57 12.85 22.23
C ASN A 134 7.59 13.02 20.72
N ASP A 135 6.40 13.25 20.15
CA ASP A 135 6.10 14.35 19.24
C ASP A 135 4.78 14.04 18.50
N LEU A 136 3.70 14.68 18.96
CA LEU A 136 2.48 14.81 18.20
C LEU A 136 2.42 16.24 17.70
N VAL A 137 2.64 16.42 16.40
CA VAL A 137 2.41 17.70 15.71
C VAL A 137 0.92 17.79 15.41
N ALA A 138 0.25 18.79 15.96
CA ALA A 138 -1.12 19.11 15.61
C ALA A 138 -1.16 19.86 14.28
N GLU A 139 -1.95 19.38 13.31
CA GLU A 139 -2.31 20.15 12.13
C GLU A 139 -3.50 21.08 12.41
N ILE A 140 -3.39 22.30 11.90
CA ILE A 140 -4.38 23.37 12.00
C ILE A 140 -5.13 23.46 10.66
N HIS A 141 -6.45 23.66 10.69
CA HIS A 141 -7.23 24.03 9.51
C HIS A 141 -7.97 25.36 9.70
N ASP A 142 -7.71 26.27 8.78
CA ASP A 142 -8.70 27.04 8.01
C ASP A 142 -7.97 27.78 6.87
N TYR A 143 -8.41 27.63 5.61
CA TYR A 143 -7.71 28.22 4.45
C TYR A 143 -8.60 28.98 3.47
N VAL A 144 -8.06 30.11 2.99
CA VAL A 144 -8.61 30.97 1.94
C VAL A 144 -7.57 31.06 0.81
N GLY A 145 -7.83 30.43 -0.34
CA GLY A 145 -6.93 30.58 -1.50
C GLY A 145 -7.45 29.99 -2.82
N PRO A 146 -6.56 29.75 -3.81
CA PRO A 146 -6.94 29.64 -5.22
C PRO A 146 -7.84 28.43 -5.51
N LYS A 147 -8.85 28.66 -6.36
CA LYS A 147 -9.84 27.66 -6.77
C LYS A 147 -9.54 27.12 -8.17
N ILE A 148 -9.78 25.84 -8.37
CA ILE A 148 -9.74 25.12 -9.64
C ILE A 148 -11.17 24.71 -10.06
N GLN A 149 -11.36 24.42 -11.34
CA GLN A 149 -12.62 23.89 -11.87
C GLN A 149 -12.48 22.38 -12.09
N VAL A 150 -13.43 21.61 -11.56
CA VAL A 150 -13.46 20.15 -11.64
C VAL A 150 -14.79 19.70 -12.22
N GLN A 151 -14.76 18.79 -13.19
CA GLN A 151 -15.95 18.12 -13.71
C GLN A 151 -16.09 16.77 -13.02
N TYR A 152 -17.13 16.63 -12.19
CA TYR A 152 -17.43 15.39 -11.47
C TYR A 152 -18.60 14.67 -12.16
N SER A 153 -18.43 13.38 -12.48
CA SER A 153 -19.47 12.57 -13.13
C SER A 153 -19.73 11.29 -12.34
N LEU A 154 -20.99 11.02 -12.04
CA LEU A 154 -21.47 9.77 -11.43
C LEU A 154 -22.07 8.89 -12.54
N PHE A 155 -21.57 7.66 -12.64
CA PHE A 155 -22.05 6.64 -13.57
C PHE A 155 -22.77 5.55 -12.78
N ILE A 156 -23.99 5.19 -13.19
CA ILE A 156 -24.76 4.09 -12.61
C ILE A 156 -25.12 3.11 -13.73
N GLY A 157 -24.94 1.81 -13.45
CA GLY A 157 -25.17 0.71 -14.40
C GLY A 157 -23.90 0.30 -15.16
N ASP A 158 -23.82 -0.98 -15.52
CA ASP A 158 -22.65 -1.56 -16.19
C ASP A 158 -22.39 -0.92 -17.57
N SER A 159 -23.45 -0.51 -18.27
CA SER A 159 -23.41 0.24 -19.53
C SER A 159 -23.40 1.77 -19.38
N LYS A 160 -23.19 2.29 -18.16
CA LYS A 160 -23.33 3.73 -17.84
C LYS A 160 -24.73 4.27 -18.17
N ASP A 161 -25.76 3.49 -17.83
CA ASP A 161 -27.16 3.77 -18.15
C ASP A 161 -27.63 5.12 -17.64
N VAL A 162 -27.03 5.59 -16.54
CA VAL A 162 -27.23 6.95 -16.02
C VAL A 162 -25.89 7.63 -15.85
N ILE A 163 -25.77 8.80 -16.49
CA ILE A 163 -24.63 9.70 -16.35
C ILE A 163 -25.14 11.00 -15.75
N HIS A 164 -24.63 11.35 -14.57
CA HIS A 164 -24.94 12.62 -13.94
C HIS A 164 -23.67 13.42 -13.70
N THR A 165 -23.53 14.56 -14.36
CA THR A 165 -22.31 15.37 -14.35
C THR A 165 -22.59 16.75 -13.76
N ILE A 166 -21.71 17.21 -12.87
CA ILE A 166 -21.70 18.56 -12.32
C ILE A 166 -20.31 19.17 -12.45
N VAL A 167 -20.26 20.48 -12.75
CA VAL A 167 -19.02 21.25 -12.80
C VAL A 167 -18.91 22.10 -11.55
N LEU A 168 -17.84 21.92 -10.79
CA LEU A 168 -17.62 22.52 -9.48
C LEU A 168 -16.37 23.41 -9.52
N LYS A 169 -16.44 24.57 -8.84
CA LYS A 169 -15.24 25.38 -8.54
C LYS A 169 -14.85 25.15 -7.09
N VAL A 170 -13.74 24.46 -6.87
CA VAL A 170 -13.27 23.98 -5.56
C VAL A 170 -11.86 24.49 -5.27
N PRO A 171 -11.45 24.65 -4.00
CA PRO A 171 -10.06 24.93 -3.66
C PRO A 171 -9.08 23.90 -4.25
N LYS A 172 -7.87 24.34 -4.62
CA LYS A 172 -6.87 23.48 -5.27
C LYS A 172 -6.44 22.25 -4.45
N HIS A 173 -6.54 22.33 -3.12
CA HIS A 173 -6.14 21.25 -2.20
C HIS A 173 -7.27 20.24 -1.92
N PHE A 174 -8.49 20.46 -2.45
CA PHE A 174 -9.57 19.51 -2.26
C PHE A 174 -9.19 18.15 -2.84
N THR A 175 -9.29 17.12 -2.00
CA THR A 175 -9.15 15.73 -2.44
C THR A 175 -10.36 15.32 -3.28
N ALA A 176 -10.27 14.19 -3.98
CA ALA A 176 -11.42 13.63 -4.68
C ALA A 176 -12.63 13.44 -3.73
N PHE A 177 -12.36 13.06 -2.47
CA PHE A 177 -13.40 12.89 -1.46
C PHE A 177 -14.05 14.23 -1.05
N ASP A 178 -13.28 15.31 -0.91
CA ASP A 178 -13.83 16.65 -0.63
C ASP A 178 -14.70 17.15 -1.78
N VAL A 179 -14.28 16.89 -3.03
CA VAL A 179 -15.09 17.18 -4.22
C VAL A 179 -16.39 16.40 -4.20
N MET A 180 -16.38 15.11 -3.84
CA MET A 180 -17.60 14.30 -3.71
C MET A 180 -18.55 14.87 -2.65
N GLN A 181 -18.04 15.18 -1.46
CA GLN A 181 -18.85 15.80 -0.39
C GLN A 181 -19.44 17.14 -0.84
N PHE A 182 -18.63 17.98 -1.48
CA PHE A 182 -19.07 19.26 -2.01
C PHE A 182 -20.11 19.10 -3.13
N ALA A 183 -19.97 18.10 -4.00
CA ALA A 183 -20.94 17.76 -5.03
C ALA A 183 -22.29 17.34 -4.41
N ALA A 184 -22.27 16.49 -3.38
CA ALA A 184 -23.46 16.03 -2.68
C ALA A 184 -24.22 17.16 -1.96
N LEU A 185 -23.52 18.21 -1.50
CA LEU A 185 -24.15 19.41 -0.96
C LEU A 185 -24.85 20.26 -2.04
N LYS A 186 -24.33 20.23 -3.28
CA LYS A 186 -24.85 21.03 -4.41
C LYS A 186 -25.95 20.33 -5.19
N ASP A 187 -25.92 19.00 -5.24
CA ASP A 187 -26.87 18.20 -5.98
C ASP A 187 -27.31 16.97 -5.19
N LYS A 188 -28.60 16.92 -4.84
CA LYS A 188 -29.21 15.81 -4.11
C LYS A 188 -29.09 14.47 -4.84
N LYS A 189 -28.95 14.46 -6.16
CA LYS A 189 -28.76 13.22 -6.96
C LYS A 189 -27.39 12.57 -6.72
N ILE A 190 -26.44 13.30 -6.15
CA ILE A 190 -25.07 12.84 -5.87
C ILE A 190 -24.91 12.42 -4.39
N GLN A 191 -25.99 12.40 -3.61
CA GLN A 191 -25.92 12.06 -2.19
C GLN A 191 -25.44 10.61 -1.98
N PHE A 192 -24.52 10.41 -1.04
CA PHE A 192 -23.92 9.11 -0.75
C PHE A 192 -23.72 8.92 0.76
N GLN A 193 -23.52 7.67 1.18
CA GLN A 193 -23.18 7.30 2.55
C GLN A 193 -21.71 6.88 2.64
N ILE A 194 -21.08 7.18 3.76
CA ILE A 194 -19.68 6.87 4.02
C ILE A 194 -19.61 5.73 5.03
N ARG A 195 -18.78 4.72 4.74
CA ARG A 195 -18.30 3.76 5.73
C ARG A 195 -16.82 3.98 5.96
N ILE A 196 -16.43 4.07 7.22
CA ILE A 196 -15.03 4.23 7.59
C ILE A 196 -14.36 2.85 7.56
N SER A 197 -13.19 2.80 6.94
CA SER A 197 -12.30 1.63 6.90
C SER A 197 -10.88 2.08 7.22
N ILE A 198 -9.98 1.13 7.51
CA ILE A 198 -8.58 1.41 7.85
C ILE A 198 -7.88 2.27 6.77
N TRP A 199 -8.24 2.08 5.50
CA TRP A 199 -7.79 2.89 4.34
C TRP A 199 -8.18 4.39 4.38
N LYS A 200 -9.02 4.81 5.34
CA LYS A 200 -9.52 6.19 5.46
C LYS A 200 -9.11 6.86 6.77
N VAL A 201 -8.58 6.11 7.74
CA VAL A 201 -8.15 6.67 9.05
C VAL A 201 -6.92 7.58 8.89
N GLY A 202 -6.20 7.49 7.77
CA GLY A 202 -5.01 8.29 7.49
C GLY A 202 -5.18 9.74 7.07
N TYR A 203 -6.40 10.29 7.18
CA TYR A 203 -6.75 11.66 6.80
C TYR A 203 -7.53 12.40 7.90
N LEU A 204 -7.48 11.91 9.15
CA LEU A 204 -8.09 12.53 10.32
C LEU A 204 -7.03 13.12 11.24
#